data_AF-A0A1M6CXM2-F1
#
_entry.id   AF-A0A1M6CXM2-F1
#
_cell.length_a   1.000
_cell.length_b   1.000
_cell.length_c   1.000
_cell.angle_alpha   90.00
_cell.angle_beta   90.00
_cell.angle_gamma   90.00
#
_symmetry.space_group_name_H-M   'P 1'
#
loop_
_entity.id
_entity.type
_entity.pdbx_description
1 polymer ?
#
loop_
_entity_poly.entity_id
_entity_poly.type
_entity_poly.pdbx_seq_one_letter_code
_entity_poly.pdbx_strand_id
1 'polypeptide(L)'
;MSRPNARPRVDHQHAADQARQMPGQWVLAGTYGSSASAQSAALQVRTGEKAPAYRPAGAFEGRTLVTQDGADLWVRYTRSDSRLPSDFAASIASGLTEDFDAFSRRLDEATTNTTRRTG
;
A
#
# COMPACT_ATOMS: atom_id res chain seq x y z
N MET A 1 -45.22 2.16 -6.91
CA MET A 1 -43.89 1.65 -7.34
C MET A 1 -42.84 2.63 -6.83
N SER A 2 -42.15 2.31 -5.73
CA SER A 2 -41.13 3.17 -5.14
C SER A 2 -39.88 3.14 -6.02
N ARG A 3 -39.42 4.32 -6.47
CA ARG A 3 -38.15 4.45 -7.18
C ARG A 3 -37.03 3.98 -6.26
N PRO A 4 -36.11 3.08 -6.70
CA PRO A 4 -34.96 2.73 -5.89
C PRO A 4 -34.21 4.01 -5.55
N ASN A 5 -34.02 4.24 -4.25
CA ASN A 5 -33.36 5.41 -3.72
C ASN A 5 -31.98 5.50 -4.38
N ALA A 6 -31.72 6.58 -5.13
CA ALA A 6 -30.49 6.73 -5.89
C ALA A 6 -29.33 6.70 -4.88
N ARG A 7 -28.48 5.68 -4.97
CA ARG A 7 -27.32 5.54 -4.08
C ARG A 7 -26.48 6.82 -4.17
N PRO A 8 -26.01 7.36 -3.03
CA PRO A 8 -25.22 8.58 -3.01
C PRO A 8 -24.05 8.42 -3.97
N ARG A 9 -23.89 9.39 -4.88
CA ARG A 9 -22.88 9.36 -5.92
C ARG A 9 -21.51 9.40 -5.24
N VAL A 10 -20.65 8.45 -5.59
CA VAL A 10 -19.29 8.34 -5.04
C VAL A 10 -18.51 9.61 -5.38
N ASP A 11 -18.12 10.37 -4.35
CA ASP A 11 -17.32 11.59 -4.50
C ASP A 11 -15.84 11.29 -4.25
N HIS A 12 -15.16 10.92 -5.33
CA HIS A 12 -13.73 10.61 -5.30
C HIS A 12 -12.86 11.81 -4.96
N GLN A 13 -13.29 13.04 -5.28
CA GLN A 13 -12.52 14.24 -4.99
C GLN A 13 -12.52 14.50 -3.49
N HIS A 14 -13.70 14.48 -2.87
CA HIS A 14 -13.83 14.64 -1.43
C HIS A 14 -13.04 13.59 -0.66
N ALA A 15 -13.14 12.31 -1.07
CA ALA A 15 -12.41 11.23 -0.45
C ALA A 15 -10.88 11.38 -0.59
N ALA A 16 -10.39 11.86 -1.73
CA ALA A 16 -8.97 12.10 -1.95
C ALA A 16 -8.45 13.26 -1.09
N ASP A 17 -9.19 14.36 -0.99
CA ASP A 17 -8.85 15.50 -0.14
C ASP A 17 -8.82 15.11 1.34
N GLN A 18 -9.83 14.35 1.81
CA GLN A 18 -9.86 13.84 3.18
C GLN A 18 -8.67 12.89 3.44
N ALA A 19 -8.35 11.99 2.52
CA ALA A 19 -7.21 11.10 2.66
C ALA A 19 -5.87 11.86 2.68
N ARG A 20 -5.74 12.97 1.94
CA ARG A 20 -4.56 13.84 1.99
C ARG A 20 -4.42 14.58 3.33
N GLN A 21 -5.53 14.96 3.96
CA GLN A 21 -5.54 15.56 5.30
C GLN A 21 -5.15 14.55 6.38
N MET A 22 -5.35 13.24 6.13
CA MET A 22 -5.08 12.15 7.06
C MET A 22 -4.14 11.10 6.43
N PRO A 23 -2.87 11.43 6.13
CA PRO A 23 -1.94 10.50 5.49
C PRO A 23 -1.79 9.21 6.29
N GLY A 24 -1.77 8.07 5.60
CA GLY A 24 -1.65 6.75 6.22
C GLY A 24 -2.95 6.20 6.83
N GLN A 25 -4.04 6.97 6.85
CA GLN A 25 -5.35 6.50 7.30
C GLN A 25 -6.25 6.08 6.13
N TRP A 26 -7.10 5.10 6.38
CA TRP A 26 -8.09 4.63 5.42
C TRP A 26 -9.35 5.48 5.51
N VAL A 27 -9.77 6.03 4.37
CA VAL A 27 -10.98 6.83 4.20
C VAL A 27 -11.94 6.07 3.28
N LEU A 28 -13.21 5.99 3.65
CA LEU A 28 -14.25 5.40 2.80
C LEU A 28 -14.52 6.34 1.61
N ALA A 29 -14.23 5.88 0.39
CA ALA A 29 -14.53 6.63 -0.82
C ALA A 29 -15.96 6.41 -1.30
N GLY A 30 -16.50 5.19 -1.12
CA GLY A 30 -17.90 4.90 -1.40
C GLY A 30 -18.21 3.41 -1.50
N THR A 31 -19.50 3.09 -1.58
CA THR A 31 -20.01 1.72 -1.67
C THR A 31 -20.52 1.41 -3.07
N TYR A 32 -20.08 0.30 -3.62
CA TYR A 32 -20.45 -0.19 -4.94
C TYR A 32 -21.43 -1.36 -4.82
N GLY A 33 -22.33 -1.49 -5.79
CA GLY A 33 -23.28 -2.62 -5.83
C GLY A 33 -22.67 -3.96 -6.19
N SER A 34 -21.41 -4.00 -6.62
CA SER A 34 -20.70 -5.24 -6.90
C SER A 34 -19.21 -5.11 -6.59
N SER A 35 -18.62 -6.23 -6.18
CA SER A 35 -17.18 -6.36 -5.93
C SER A 35 -16.34 -6.03 -7.17
N ALA A 36 -16.79 -6.44 -8.36
CA ALA A 36 -16.12 -6.15 -9.62
C ALA A 36 -16.03 -4.63 -9.90
N SER A 37 -17.08 -3.88 -9.56
CA SER A 37 -17.08 -2.42 -9.71
C SER A 37 -16.13 -1.77 -8.70
N ALA A 38 -16.15 -2.24 -7.45
CA ALA A 38 -15.24 -1.75 -6.41
C ALA A 38 -13.76 -2.04 -6.76
N GLN A 39 -13.45 -3.21 -7.30
CA GLN A 39 -12.09 -3.58 -7.72
C GLN A 39 -11.62 -2.71 -8.90
N SER A 40 -12.49 -2.49 -9.88
CA SER A 40 -12.19 -1.58 -11.00
C SER A 40 -11.91 -0.16 -10.51
N ALA A 41 -12.68 0.33 -9.53
CA ALA A 41 -12.45 1.62 -8.92
C ALA A 41 -11.15 1.66 -8.09
N ALA A 42 -10.83 0.60 -7.34
CA ALA A 42 -9.57 0.49 -6.60
C ALA A 42 -8.35 0.52 -7.54
N LEU A 43 -8.45 -0.10 -8.72
CA LEU A 43 -7.40 0.00 -9.74
C LEU A 43 -7.23 1.44 -10.23
N GLN A 44 -8.33 2.14 -10.49
CA GLN A 44 -8.31 3.54 -10.93
C GLN A 44 -7.75 4.49 -9.86
N VAL A 45 -7.99 4.22 -8.58
CA VAL A 45 -7.37 4.95 -7.46
C VAL A 45 -5.85 4.79 -7.50
N ARG A 46 -5.34 3.57 -7.76
CA ARG A 46 -3.90 3.30 -7.79
C ARG A 46 -3.21 3.91 -9.02
N THR A 47 -3.83 3.83 -10.20
CA THR A 47 -3.25 4.35 -11.45
C THR A 47 -3.50 5.85 -11.64
N GLY A 48 -4.57 6.41 -11.07
CA GLY A 48 -4.94 7.82 -11.22
C GLY A 48 -5.36 8.23 -12.64
N GLU A 49 -5.52 7.28 -13.58
CA GLU A 49 -5.81 7.58 -15.00
C GLU A 49 -7.24 8.09 -15.22
N LYS A 50 -8.22 7.37 -14.67
CA LYS A 50 -9.65 7.72 -14.79
C LYS A 50 -10.17 8.52 -13.61
N ALA A 51 -9.34 8.73 -12.59
CA ALA A 51 -9.69 9.44 -11.38
C ALA A 51 -8.56 10.44 -11.04
N PRO A 52 -8.56 11.63 -11.67
CA PRO A 52 -7.48 12.62 -11.55
C PRO A 52 -7.25 13.09 -10.11
N ALA A 53 -8.27 12.96 -9.24
CA ALA A 53 -8.19 13.22 -7.81
C ALA A 53 -7.06 12.42 -7.12
N TYR A 54 -6.77 11.20 -7.59
CA TYR A 54 -5.77 10.31 -7.00
C TYR A 54 -4.40 10.40 -7.65
N ARG A 55 -4.12 11.47 -8.42
CA ARG A 55 -2.77 11.71 -8.95
C ARG A 55 -1.84 12.25 -7.85
N PRO A 56 -0.51 11.99 -7.97
CA PRO A 56 0.14 11.14 -8.97
C PRO A 56 -0.10 9.63 -8.75
N ALA A 57 0.08 8.82 -9.79
CA ALA A 57 -0.07 7.37 -9.71
C ALA A 57 0.83 6.79 -8.61
N GLY A 58 0.29 5.85 -7.82
CA GLY A 58 1.01 5.28 -6.67
C GLY A 58 1.04 6.15 -5.41
N ALA A 59 0.43 7.35 -5.41
CA ALA A 59 0.28 8.16 -4.19
C ALA A 59 -0.89 7.71 -3.31
N PHE A 60 -1.77 6.87 -3.84
CA PHE A 60 -2.91 6.35 -3.12
C PHE A 60 -2.98 4.83 -3.24
N GLU A 61 -3.37 4.20 -2.15
CA GLU A 61 -3.76 2.80 -2.12
C GLU A 61 -5.28 2.69 -2.11
N GLY A 62 -5.80 1.75 -2.90
CA GLY A 62 -7.20 1.37 -2.91
C GLY A 62 -7.37 -0.05 -2.37
N ARG A 63 -8.29 -0.23 -1.43
CA ARG A 63 -8.70 -1.53 -0.91
C ARG A 63 -10.21 -1.68 -1.02
N THR A 64 -10.66 -2.88 -1.35
CA THR A 64 -12.09 -3.22 -1.36
C THR A 64 -12.44 -4.11 -0.18
N LEU A 65 -13.56 -3.84 0.47
CA LEU A 65 -14.14 -4.70 1.49
C LEU A 65 -15.51 -5.16 1.01
N VAL A 66 -15.75 -6.47 0.91
CA VAL A 66 -17.07 -6.99 0.54
C VAL A 66 -17.98 -6.91 1.77
N THR A 67 -19.16 -6.33 1.59
CA THR A 67 -20.19 -6.17 2.62
C THR A 67 -21.50 -6.83 2.19
N GLN A 68 -22.48 -6.94 3.08
CA GLN A 68 -23.77 -7.56 2.76
C GLN A 68 -24.55 -6.80 1.67
N ASP A 69 -24.29 -5.49 1.50
CA ASP A 69 -24.99 -4.63 0.54
C ASP A 69 -24.21 -4.43 -0.78
N GLY A 70 -22.98 -4.96 -0.86
CA GLY A 70 -22.11 -4.80 -2.02
C GLY A 70 -20.62 -4.82 -1.66
N ALA A 71 -19.88 -3.79 -2.07
CA ALA A 71 -18.46 -3.68 -1.79
C ALA A 71 -18.04 -2.23 -1.54
N ASP A 72 -17.41 -2.01 -0.38
CA ASP A 72 -16.88 -0.70 0.02
C ASP A 72 -15.49 -0.50 -0.56
N LEU A 73 -15.27 0.69 -1.12
CA LEU A 73 -13.97 1.16 -1.57
C LEU A 73 -13.37 2.05 -0.49
N TRP A 74 -12.24 1.63 0.05
CA TRP A 74 -11.43 2.37 0.98
C TRP A 74 -10.18 2.88 0.27
N VAL A 75 -9.82 4.14 0.50
CA VAL A 75 -8.65 4.78 -0.07
C VAL A 75 -7.74 5.30 1.03
N ARG A 76 -6.44 5.19 0.83
CA ARG A 76 -5.43 5.70 1.76
C ARG A 76 -4.41 6.51 0.99
N TYR A 77 -4.14 7.73 1.45
CA TYR A 77 -3.02 8.49 0.93
C TYR A 77 -1.72 7.95 1.53
N THR A 78 -0.94 7.26 0.71
CA THR A 78 0.43 6.92 1.01
C THR A 78 1.26 8.04 0.42
N ARG A 79 1.58 9.05 1.24
CA ARG A 79 2.62 10.02 0.90
C ARG A 79 3.78 9.19 0.38
N SER A 80 4.13 9.35 -0.90
CA SER A 80 5.05 8.45 -1.60
C SER A 80 6.42 8.48 -0.93
N ASP A 81 6.56 7.69 0.12
CA ASP A 81 7.83 7.21 0.65
C ASP A 81 8.16 5.91 -0.10
N SER A 82 7.94 5.90 -1.42
CA SER A 82 8.45 4.87 -2.32
C SER A 82 9.94 5.05 -2.59
N ARG A 83 10.64 5.77 -1.71
CA ARG A 83 12.02 5.44 -1.39
C ARG A 83 11.97 4.13 -0.62
N LEU A 84 12.25 3.04 -1.32
CA LEU A 84 12.55 1.66 -0.88
C LEU A 84 11.86 0.68 -1.85
N PRO A 85 12.52 0.42 -3.00
CA PRO A 85 13.69 -0.47 -3.03
C PRO A 85 15.06 0.23 -3.10
N SER A 86 15.08 1.53 -3.43
CA SER A 86 16.31 2.26 -3.70
C SER A 86 17.10 2.63 -2.45
N ASP A 87 16.46 3.01 -1.34
CA ASP A 87 17.22 3.37 -0.12
C ASP A 87 17.78 2.13 0.61
N PHE A 88 17.21 0.94 0.41
CA PHE A 88 17.71 -0.32 0.95
C PHE A 88 18.89 -0.76 0.10
N ALA A 89 18.74 -0.77 -1.23
CA ALA A 89 19.86 -0.99 -2.13
C ALA A 89 20.98 0.04 -1.91
N ALA A 90 20.65 1.31 -1.63
CA ALA A 90 21.63 2.33 -1.30
C ALA A 90 22.27 2.13 0.08
N SER A 91 21.54 1.61 1.07
CA SER A 91 22.10 1.29 2.40
C SER A 91 23.02 0.07 2.36
N ILE A 92 22.68 -0.94 1.53
CA ILE A 92 23.55 -2.07 1.19
C ILE A 92 24.79 -1.59 0.43
N ALA A 93 24.61 -0.75 -0.60
CA ALA A 93 25.72 -0.21 -1.40
C ALA A 93 26.62 0.77 -0.60
N SER A 94 26.05 1.49 0.37
CA SER A 94 26.78 2.42 1.26
C SER A 94 27.44 1.72 2.44
N GLY A 95 27.32 0.38 2.55
CA GLY A 95 28.00 -0.42 3.58
C GLY A 95 27.46 -0.23 5.00
N LEU A 96 26.26 0.31 5.15
CA LEU A 96 25.63 0.58 6.46
C LEU A 96 24.85 -0.62 7.00
N THR A 97 24.57 -1.61 6.16
CA THR A 97 23.90 -2.87 6.55
C THR A 97 24.53 -4.01 5.75
N GLU A 98 25.02 -5.02 6.45
CA GLU A 98 25.55 -6.25 5.85
C GLU A 98 24.39 -7.16 5.42
N ASP A 99 24.55 -7.86 4.29
CA ASP A 99 23.56 -8.81 3.77
C ASP A 99 23.53 -10.10 4.61
N PHE A 100 22.40 -10.81 4.61
CA PHE A 100 22.17 -12.02 5.40
C PHE A 100 23.20 -13.14 5.10
N ASP A 101 23.68 -13.19 3.86
CA ASP A 101 24.70 -14.16 3.43
C ASP A 101 26.07 -13.88 4.09
N ALA A 102 26.43 -12.60 4.24
CA ALA A 102 27.65 -12.17 4.92
C ALA A 102 27.58 -12.45 6.43
N PHE A 103 26.41 -12.20 7.04
CA PHE A 103 26.15 -12.53 8.43
C PHE A 103 26.23 -14.04 8.69
N SER A 104 25.65 -14.85 7.80
CA SER A 104 25.69 -16.32 7.90
C SER A 104 27.11 -16.86 7.83
N ARG A 105 27.94 -16.35 6.90
CA ARG A 105 29.34 -16.74 6.79
C ARG A 105 30.15 -16.41 8.05
N ARG A 106 29.93 -15.23 8.65
CA ARG A 106 30.57 -14.84 9.91
C ARG A 106 30.17 -15.76 11.07
N LEU A 107 28.92 -16.20 11.13
CA LEU A 107 28.45 -17.14 12.15
C LEU A 107 29.09 -18.54 11.99
N ASP A 108 29.20 -19.03 10.76
CA ASP A 108 29.88 -20.30 10.47
C ASP A 108 31.38 -20.23 10.85
N GLU A 109 32.04 -19.11 10.52
CA GLU A 109 33.44 -18.85 10.90
C GLU A 109 33.63 -18.74 12.42
N ALA A 110 32.73 -18.06 13.13
CA ALA A 110 32.76 -17.96 14.59
C ALA A 110 32.56 -19.33 15.26
N THR A 111 31.74 -20.19 14.66
CA THR A 111 31.49 -21.55 15.13
C THR A 111 32.71 -22.45 14.93
N THR A 112 33.41 -22.32 13.79
CA THR A 112 34.64 -23.09 13.53
C THR A 112 35.83 -22.64 14.39
N ASN A 113 35.92 -21.35 14.75
CA ASN A 113 37.01 -20.83 15.57
C ASN A 113 36.88 -21.22 17.05
N THR A 114 35.65 -21.43 17.53
CA THR A 114 35.38 -21.93 18.89
C THR A 114 35.87 -23.37 19.06
N THR A 115 35.64 -24.24 18.07
CA THR A 115 36.01 -25.65 18.13
C THR A 115 37.52 -25.90 18.17
N ARG A 116 38.36 -24.98 17.64
CA ARG A 116 39.83 -25.12 17.71
C ARG A 116 40.45 -24.66 19.03
N ARG A 117 39.69 -24.00 19.91
CA ARG A 117 40.23 -23.43 21.17
C ARG A 117 40.01 -24.33 22.38
N THR A 118 39.31 -25.46 22.21
CA THR A 118 38.96 -26.42 23.27
C THR A 118 39.42 -27.86 22.96
N GLY A 119 40.35 -28.03 22.03
CA GLY A 119 41.00 -29.32 21.71
C GLY A 119 42.42 -29.38 22.24
#